data_AF-A0A9E0I1B1-F1
#
_entry.id   AF-A0A9E0I1B1-F1
#
_cell.length_a   1.000
_cell.length_b   1.000
_cell.length_c   1.000
_cell.angle_alpha   90.00
_cell.angle_beta   90.00
_cell.angle_gamma   90.00
#
_symmetry.space_group_name_H-M   'P 1'
#
loop_
_entity.id
_entity.type
_entity.pdbx_description
1 polymer ?
#
loop_
_entity_poly.entity_id
_entity_poly.type
_entity_poly.pdbx_seq_one_letter_code
_entity_poly.pdbx_strand_id
1 'polypeptide(L)'
;NDWVEVFNTNGAIVARAVVSQRINEGMMLMYHAQEKLTHTPGSKITGARGGIHNSVTRATVKPTHMIGAYAQQSYGFNYYGTVGSNRDEFVIVRRMEKVDWMDDDSATKVEAAE
;
A
#
# COMPACT_ATOMS: atom_id res chain seq x y z
N ASN A 1 -1.99 -17.89 2.11
CA ASN A 1 -3.05 -17.17 1.37
C ASN A 1 -4.03 -16.49 2.34
N ASP A 2 -3.56 -16.12 3.53
CA ASP A 2 -4.41 -15.56 4.58
C ASP A 2 -4.63 -14.07 4.33
N TRP A 3 -5.71 -13.53 4.88
CA TRP A 3 -5.93 -12.09 4.92
C TRP A 3 -4.97 -11.42 5.90
N VAL A 4 -4.28 -10.40 5.41
CA VAL A 4 -3.35 -9.59 6.18
C VAL A 4 -3.70 -8.11 6.03
N GLU A 5 -3.46 -7.38 7.10
CA GLU A 5 -3.58 -5.93 7.14
C GLU A 5 -2.18 -5.34 7.29
N VAL A 6 -1.88 -4.37 6.43
CA VAL A 6 -0.57 -3.72 6.33
C VAL A 6 -0.79 -2.23 6.54
N PHE A 7 -0.16 -1.64 7.55
CA PHE A 7 -0.47 -0.28 7.94
C PHE A 7 0.72 0.45 8.57
N ASN A 8 0.63 1.77 8.57
CA ASN A 8 1.52 2.67 9.31
C ASN A 8 0.76 3.97 9.63
N THR A 9 1.47 5.06 9.92
CA THR A 9 0.85 6.35 10.23
C THR A 9 0.11 6.99 9.06
N ASN A 10 0.41 6.60 7.82
CA ASN A 10 -0.16 7.20 6.61
C ASN A 10 -1.52 6.56 6.26
N GLY A 11 -1.70 5.27 6.52
CA GLY A 11 -2.93 4.55 6.23
C GLY A 11 -2.79 3.04 6.36
N ALA A 12 -3.74 2.31 5.77
CA ALA A 12 -3.83 0.86 5.87
C ALA A 12 -4.27 0.21 4.54
N ILE A 13 -3.80 -1.01 4.33
CA ILE A 13 -4.07 -1.87 3.18
C ILE A 13 -4.58 -3.20 3.70
N VAL A 14 -5.51 -3.81 2.97
CA VAL A 14 -5.93 -5.19 3.21
C VAL A 14 -5.65 -6.01 1.96
N ALA A 15 -4.93 -7.12 2.12
CA ALA A 15 -4.51 -7.97 1.01
C ALA A 15 -4.38 -9.44 1.45
N ARG A 16 -4.14 -10.34 0.49
CA ARG A 16 -3.83 -11.75 0.76
C ARG A 16 -2.32 -12.00 0.73
N ALA A 17 -1.83 -12.77 1.68
CA ALA A 17 -0.42 -13.11 1.78
C ALA A 17 -0.02 -14.23 0.80
N VAL A 18 1.03 -13.96 0.02
CA VAL A 18 1.78 -14.95 -0.75
C VAL A 18 3.09 -15.24 -0.02
N VAL A 19 3.18 -16.40 0.61
CA VAL A 19 4.38 -16.82 1.34
C VAL A 19 5.31 -17.51 0.36
N SER A 20 6.57 -17.07 0.31
CA SER A 20 7.55 -17.63 -0.62
C SER A 20 8.96 -17.53 -0.06
N GLN A 21 9.72 -18.62 -0.17
CA GLN A 21 11.13 -18.70 0.24
C GLN A 21 12.03 -17.68 -0.48
N ARG A 22 11.63 -17.19 -1.66
CA ARG A 22 12.42 -16.25 -2.48
C ARG A 22 12.48 -14.84 -1.90
N ILE A 23 11.62 -14.51 -0.93
CA ILE A 23 11.55 -13.20 -0.31
C ILE A 23 12.38 -13.24 0.96
N ASN A 24 13.38 -12.37 1.03
CA ASN A 24 14.29 -12.31 2.18
C ASN A 24 13.53 -11.86 3.43
N GLU A 25 14.02 -12.32 4.58
CA GLU A 25 13.49 -11.90 5.87
C GLU A 25 13.67 -10.38 6.06
N GLY A 26 12.68 -9.74 6.70
CA GLY A 26 12.67 -8.31 6.97
C GLY A 26 12.12 -7.43 5.84
N MET A 27 11.77 -8.00 4.68
CA MET A 27 11.11 -7.25 3.60
C MET A 27 9.80 -7.89 3.16
N MET A 28 8.94 -7.06 2.57
CA MET A 28 7.73 -7.51 1.89
C MET A 28 7.62 -6.87 0.52
N LEU A 29 7.02 -7.57 -0.42
CA LEU A 29 6.73 -7.05 -1.74
C LEU A 29 5.23 -7.04 -1.99
N MET A 30 4.69 -5.85 -2.20
CA MET A 30 3.42 -5.66 -2.89
C MET A 30 3.75 -5.15 -4.29
N TYR A 31 3.44 -5.94 -5.32
CA TYR A 31 3.69 -5.52 -6.69
C TYR A 31 2.93 -4.22 -6.99
N HIS A 32 3.49 -3.33 -7.81
CA HIS A 32 2.93 -2.00 -7.97
C HIS A 32 1.51 -2.03 -8.57
N ALA A 33 0.62 -1.19 -8.01
CA ALA A 33 -0.70 -0.85 -8.55
C ALA A 33 -1.70 -2.01 -8.71
N GLN A 34 -1.97 -2.75 -7.62
CA GLN A 34 -3.30 -3.36 -7.48
C GLN A 34 -4.29 -2.26 -7.08
N GLU A 35 -5.39 -2.18 -7.83
CA GLU A 35 -6.45 -1.21 -7.60
C GLU A 35 -7.34 -1.61 -6.41
N LYS A 36 -8.17 -0.66 -5.97
CA LYS A 36 -9.07 -0.81 -4.81
C LYS A 36 -10.42 -1.47 -5.17
N LEU A 37 -10.64 -1.80 -6.43
CA LEU A 37 -11.97 -2.15 -6.96
C LEU A 37 -12.32 -3.62 -6.79
N THR A 38 -11.35 -4.52 -6.89
CA THR A 38 -11.59 -5.97 -6.90
C THR A 38 -11.11 -6.60 -5.60
N HIS A 39 -11.94 -7.47 -5.03
CA HIS A 39 -11.56 -8.37 -3.94
C HIS A 39 -10.84 -7.69 -2.76
N THR A 40 -11.33 -6.50 -2.38
CA THR A 40 -10.77 -5.67 -1.31
C THR A 40 -11.79 -5.54 -0.18
N PRO A 41 -11.61 -6.21 0.97
CA PRO A 41 -12.50 -6.09 2.12
C PRO A 41 -12.19 -4.82 2.92
N GLY A 42 -12.96 -4.59 3.99
CA GLY A 42 -12.79 -3.50 4.94
C GLY A 42 -11.53 -3.63 5.79
N SER A 43 -10.93 -2.48 6.10
CA SER A 43 -9.82 -2.32 7.04
C SER A 43 -10.37 -2.03 8.43
N LYS A 44 -9.87 -2.76 9.43
CA LYS A 44 -10.22 -2.53 10.84
C LYS A 44 -9.51 -1.28 11.38
N ILE A 45 -8.32 -0.95 10.86
CA ILE A 45 -7.55 0.22 11.29
C ILE A 45 -8.26 1.52 10.90
N THR A 46 -8.78 1.58 9.67
CA THR A 46 -9.37 2.81 9.13
C THR A 46 -10.89 2.85 9.22
N GLY A 47 -11.55 1.73 9.52
CA GLY A 47 -13.01 1.64 9.52
C GLY A 47 -13.64 1.84 8.12
N ALA A 48 -12.84 1.71 7.07
CA ALA A 48 -13.24 1.92 5.68
C ALA A 48 -12.70 0.81 4.79
N ARG A 49 -13.13 0.76 3.53
CA ARG A 49 -12.58 -0.14 2.50
C ARG A 49 -11.05 -0.11 2.50
N GLY A 50 -10.41 -1.28 2.54
CA GLY A 50 -8.96 -1.45 2.56
C GLY A 50 -8.25 -0.64 1.47
N GLY A 51 -7.11 -0.05 1.80
CA GLY A 51 -6.36 0.81 0.88
C GLY A 51 -5.57 0.05 -0.18
N ILE A 52 -4.77 0.80 -0.93
CA ILE A 52 -3.85 0.32 -1.97
C ILE A 52 -2.41 0.50 -1.52
N HIS A 53 -1.44 -0.06 -2.24
CA HIS A 53 0.00 0.06 -1.91
C HIS A 53 0.46 1.49 -1.57
N ASN A 54 -0.09 2.54 -2.20
CA ASN A 54 0.26 3.93 -1.89
C ASN A 54 -0.44 4.51 -0.64
N SER A 55 -1.43 3.83 -0.08
CA SER A 55 -2.12 4.24 1.16
C SER A 55 -1.21 4.24 2.39
N VAL A 56 -0.09 3.51 2.34
CA VAL A 56 0.94 3.51 3.40
C VAL A 56 2.14 4.39 3.06
N THR A 57 2.16 5.05 1.90
CA THR A 57 3.28 5.89 1.47
C THR A 57 2.98 7.38 1.67
N ARG A 58 4.03 8.18 1.86
CA ARG A 58 3.92 9.65 1.89
C ARG A 58 5.02 10.30 1.08
N ALA A 59 4.68 11.32 0.29
CA ALA A 59 5.66 12.11 -0.44
C ALA A 59 6.62 12.81 0.53
N THR A 60 7.90 12.43 0.46
CA THR A 60 9.00 13.08 1.19
C THR A 60 10.00 13.61 0.18
N VAL A 61 10.21 14.92 0.19
CA VAL A 61 11.03 15.61 -0.81
C VAL A 61 12.47 15.76 -0.34
N LYS A 62 13.42 15.70 -1.29
CA LYS A 62 14.84 15.90 -1.03
C LYS A 62 15.28 17.29 -1.52
N PRO A 63 15.84 18.16 -0.66
CA PRO A 63 16.25 19.52 -1.04
C PRO A 63 17.24 19.58 -2.21
N THR A 64 18.09 18.58 -2.39
CA THR A 64 19.02 18.51 -3.54
C THR A 64 18.28 18.49 -4.88
N HIS A 65 17.04 18.01 -4.93
CA HIS A 65 16.21 17.99 -6.13
C HIS A 65 15.41 19.30 -6.36
N MET A 66 15.66 20.33 -5.53
CA MET A 66 15.05 21.66 -5.66
C MET A 66 16.04 22.73 -6.12
N ILE A 67 17.30 22.35 -6.38
CA ILE A 67 18.31 23.27 -6.91
C ILE A 67 17.84 23.80 -8.27
N GLY A 68 18.07 25.09 -8.51
CA GLY A 68 17.68 25.76 -9.75
C GLY A 68 18.69 26.82 -10.14
N ALA A 69 18.54 27.34 -11.37
CA ALA A 69 19.37 28.41 -11.93
C ALA A 69 20.89 28.15 -11.85
N TYR A 70 21.30 26.88 -11.95
CA TYR A 70 22.70 26.49 -11.86
C TYR A 70 23.11 25.55 -12.99
N ALA A 71 23.20 26.09 -14.21
CA ALA A 71 23.57 25.37 -15.43
C ALA A 71 22.77 24.07 -15.58
N GLN A 72 23.39 22.89 -15.44
CA GLN A 72 22.75 21.58 -15.52
C GLN A 72 21.70 21.33 -14.42
N GLN A 73 21.77 22.05 -13.30
CA GLN A 73 20.76 22.04 -12.23
C GLN A 73 19.83 23.24 -12.41
N SER A 74 19.12 23.25 -13.53
CA SER A 74 18.08 24.24 -13.85
C SER A 74 16.77 23.52 -14.13
N TYR A 75 15.65 24.15 -13.75
CA TYR A 75 14.33 23.59 -13.98
C TYR A 75 14.03 23.43 -15.47
N GLY A 76 13.37 22.33 -15.81
CA GLY A 76 12.77 22.07 -17.11
C GLY A 76 11.66 21.05 -16.95
N PHE A 77 10.61 21.14 -17.75
CA PHE A 77 9.47 20.23 -17.62
C PHE A 77 9.91 18.77 -17.81
N ASN A 78 9.70 17.94 -16.78
CA ASN A 78 10.20 16.56 -16.67
C ASN A 78 11.74 16.38 -16.73
N TYR A 79 12.52 17.47 -16.65
CA TYR A 79 13.98 17.42 -16.62
C TYR A 79 14.56 17.47 -15.20
N TYR A 80 14.04 18.36 -14.35
CA TYR A 80 14.54 18.53 -12.98
C TYR A 80 13.41 18.83 -11.99
N GLY A 81 13.45 18.21 -10.82
CA GLY A 81 12.44 18.39 -9.76
C GLY A 81 12.45 17.29 -8.72
N THR A 82 11.63 17.45 -7.69
CA THR A 82 11.46 16.45 -6.63
C THR A 82 10.88 15.14 -7.18
N VAL A 83 11.21 14.02 -6.53
CA VAL A 83 10.83 12.67 -6.98
C VAL A 83 9.95 11.99 -5.94
N GLY A 84 9.05 11.11 -6.38
CA GLY A 84 8.20 10.29 -5.51
C GLY A 84 8.88 9.01 -5.03
N SER A 85 10.00 9.13 -4.31
CA SER A 85 10.68 7.98 -3.70
C SER A 85 9.79 7.27 -2.67
N ASN A 86 9.76 5.93 -2.68
CA ASN A 86 8.81 5.14 -1.87
C ASN A 86 9.34 3.81 -1.32
N ARG A 87 10.62 3.47 -1.51
CA ARG A 87 11.16 2.15 -1.12
C ARG A 87 11.68 2.08 0.31
N ASP A 88 11.90 3.22 0.93
CA ASP A 88 12.36 3.37 2.31
C ASP A 88 11.21 3.23 3.33
N GLU A 89 9.98 3.03 2.87
CA GLU A 89 8.79 2.96 3.73
C GLU A 89 8.77 1.67 4.56
N PHE A 90 8.44 1.81 5.83
CA PHE A 90 8.23 0.70 6.75
C PHE A 90 6.76 0.60 7.14
N VAL A 91 6.31 -0.63 7.33
CA VAL A 91 4.92 -0.95 7.65
C VAL A 91 4.86 -2.06 8.68
N ILE A 92 3.78 -2.05 9.44
CA ILE A 92 3.41 -3.14 10.34
C ILE A 92 2.52 -4.09 9.55
N VAL A 93 2.84 -5.39 9.62
CA VAL A 93 2.04 -6.45 9.00
C VAL A 93 1.40 -7.29 10.09
N ARG A 94 0.09 -7.50 10.00
CA ARG A 94 -0.63 -8.43 10.89
C ARG A 94 -1.61 -9.30 10.13
N ARG A 95 -1.86 -10.50 10.64
CA ARG A 95 -2.97 -11.35 10.18
C ARG A 95 -4.30 -10.73 10.60
N MET A 96 -5.30 -10.80 9.74
CA MET A 96 -6.67 -10.39 10.08
C MET A 96 -7.41 -11.52 10.77
N GLU A 97 -8.15 -11.17 11.82
CA GLU A 97 -9.00 -12.12 12.55
C GLU A 97 -10.39 -12.28 11.91
N LYS A 98 -10.98 -11.17 11.47
CA LYS A 98 -12.31 -11.12 10.84
C LYS A 98 -12.21 -10.34 9.55
N VAL A 99 -12.77 -10.91 8.49
CA VAL A 99 -12.92 -10.26 7.19
C VAL A 99 -14.33 -9.72 7.13
N ASP A 100 -14.45 -8.40 7.03
CA ASP A 100 -15.73 -7.70 6.85
C ASP A 100 -15.70 -7.05 5.48
N TRP A 101 -16.68 -7.36 4.64
CA TRP A 101 -16.77 -6.81 3.29
C TRP A 101 -17.43 -5.44 3.25
N MET A 102 -17.99 -4.92 4.35
CA MET A 102 -18.62 -3.59 4.41
C MET A 102 -19.64 -3.34 3.28
N ASP A 103 -20.25 -4.40 2.77
CA ASP A 103 -21.32 -4.36 1.79
C ASP A 103 -22.63 -4.62 2.55
N ASP A 104 -23.72 -3.91 2.19
CA ASP A 104 -25.03 -4.18 2.79
C ASP A 104 -25.43 -5.65 2.54
N ASP A 105 -25.91 -6.31 3.61
CA ASP A 105 -26.12 -7.76 3.85
C ASP A 105 -26.93 -8.59 2.81
N SER A 106 -27.12 -8.11 1.58
CA SER A 106 -27.79 -8.87 0.52
C SER A 106 -26.89 -9.91 -0.18
N ALA A 107 -25.57 -9.91 0.07
CA ALA A 107 -24.61 -10.74 -0.67
C ALA A 107 -23.83 -11.76 0.17
N THR A 108 -24.12 -11.93 1.46
CA THR A 108 -23.47 -12.93 2.32
C THR A 108 -24.04 -14.33 2.06
N LYS A 109 -23.89 -14.82 0.82
CA LYS A 109 -23.98 -16.26 0.55
C LYS A 109 -22.69 -16.89 1.06
N VAL A 110 -22.82 -17.49 2.24
CA VAL A 110 -21.99 -18.56 2.83
C VAL A 110 -21.10 -19.23 1.78
N GLU A 111 -19.80 -18.94 1.78
CA GLU A 111 -18.83 -19.86 1.18
C GLU A 111 -18.70 -21.05 2.13
N ALA A 112 -19.31 -22.15 1.71
CA ALA A 112 -19.31 -23.44 2.37
C ALA A 112 -17.87 -23.96 2.50
N ALA A 113 -17.61 -24.56 3.66
CA ALA A 113 -16.47 -25.45 3.84
C ALA A 113 -16.60 -26.65 2.90
N GLU A 114 -15.52 -26.93 2.16
CA GLU A 114 -15.15 -28.27 1.70
C GLU A 114 -13.75 -28.58 2.25
#